data_AF-A0A8S3ER15-F1
#
_entry.id   AF-A0A8S3ER15-F1
#
_cell.length_a   1.000
_cell.length_b   1.000
_cell.length_c   1.000
_cell.angle_alpha   90.00
_cell.angle_beta   90.00
_cell.angle_gamma   90.00
#
_symmetry.space_group_name_H-M   'P 1'
#
loop_
_entity.id
_entity.type
_entity.pdbx_description
1 polymer ?
#
loop_
_entity_poly.entity_id
_entity_poly.type
_entity_poly.pdbx_seq_one_letter_code
_entity_poly.pdbx_strand_id
1 'polypeptide(L)'
;MASSQYNFKKIITIPTAQDFIDIILSKTQRKTPTVVHKQYKIARIRNFYLRKIKFTQQSFHDKLQAILTEFPKLEEVHPFYADLMNVLYDKNHYKLALGQLNIAKNLIDNVSKDYARMMKFADSLYRCKCLKRAALG
;
A
#
# COMPACT_ATOMS: atom_id res chain seq x y z
N MET A 1 14.44 -23.89 -27.31
CA MET A 1 13.86 -23.79 -25.95
C MET A 1 12.89 -22.62 -25.96
N ALA A 2 11.58 -22.88 -25.99
CA ALA A 2 10.59 -21.81 -25.97
C ALA A 2 10.63 -21.14 -24.59
N SER A 3 11.34 -20.03 -24.49
CA SER A 3 11.21 -19.11 -23.36
C SER A 3 9.76 -18.68 -23.31
N SER A 4 8.98 -19.22 -22.37
CA SER A 4 7.69 -18.65 -21.98
C SER A 4 7.96 -17.26 -21.42
N GLN A 5 8.08 -16.28 -22.31
CA GLN A 5 8.48 -14.90 -22.01
C GLN A 5 7.44 -14.19 -21.14
N TYR A 6 6.23 -14.76 -21.02
CA TYR A 6 5.11 -14.23 -20.25
C TYR A 6 4.53 -15.34 -19.36
N ASN A 7 4.74 -15.24 -18.04
CA ASN A 7 4.25 -16.22 -17.07
C ASN A 7 3.04 -15.66 -16.30
N PHE A 8 1.85 -15.83 -16.86
CA PHE A 8 0.58 -15.40 -16.27
C PHE A 8 0.18 -16.17 -14.99
N LYS A 9 0.93 -17.21 -14.59
CA LYS A 9 0.66 -18.02 -13.38
C LYS A 9 1.39 -17.51 -12.14
N LYS A 10 2.34 -16.58 -12.27
CA LYS A 10 3.15 -16.06 -11.14
C LYS A 10 2.52 -14.87 -10.41
N ILE A 11 1.31 -14.47 -10.80
CA ILE A 11 0.60 -13.32 -10.25
C ILE A 11 0.07 -13.67 -8.85
N ILE A 12 0.34 -12.82 -7.86
CA ILE A 12 -0.20 -12.96 -6.51
C ILE A 12 -1.72 -12.80 -6.52
N THR A 13 -2.37 -13.53 -5.63
CA THR A 13 -3.81 -13.38 -5.41
C THR A 13 -4.09 -11.95 -4.92
N ILE A 14 -4.93 -11.22 -5.66
CA ILE A 14 -5.38 -9.89 -5.27
C ILE A 14 -6.53 -10.06 -4.27
N PRO A 15 -6.37 -9.63 -3.00
CA PRO A 15 -7.46 -9.67 -2.03
C PRO A 15 -8.53 -8.62 -2.36
N THR A 16 -9.73 -8.81 -1.80
CA THR A 16 -10.78 -7.78 -1.85
C THR A 16 -10.35 -6.53 -1.07
N ALA A 17 -11.01 -5.39 -1.30
CA ALA A 17 -10.67 -4.13 -0.63
C ALA A 17 -10.72 -4.25 0.90
N GLN A 18 -11.75 -4.93 1.43
CA GLN A 18 -11.92 -5.11 2.87
C GLN A 18 -10.82 -6.02 3.44
N ASP A 19 -10.59 -7.18 2.80
CA ASP A 19 -9.54 -8.11 3.22
C ASP A 19 -8.15 -7.46 3.15
N PHE A 20 -7.93 -6.59 2.15
CA PHE A 20 -6.68 -5.88 1.99
C PHE A 20 -6.39 -4.96 3.17
N ILE A 21 -7.39 -4.19 3.60
CA ILE A 21 -7.32 -3.33 4.78
C ILE A 21 -7.05 -4.18 6.03
N ASP A 22 -7.80 -5.25 6.22
CA ASP A 22 -7.71 -6.10 7.41
C ASP A 22 -6.36 -6.82 7.51
N ILE A 23 -5.84 -7.34 6.39
CA ILE A 23 -4.51 -7.95 6.32
C ILE A 23 -3.43 -6.95 6.75
N ILE A 24 -3.50 -5.71 6.26
CA ILE A 24 -2.47 -4.70 6.53
C ILE A 24 -2.58 -4.18 7.96
N LEU A 25 -3.77 -3.86 8.45
CA LEU A 25 -3.96 -3.40 9.83
C LEU A 25 -3.58 -4.50 10.85
N SER A 26 -3.95 -5.75 10.57
CA SER A 26 -3.52 -6.92 11.36
C SER A 26 -2.00 -7.07 11.36
N LYS A 27 -1.34 -6.91 10.21
CA LYS A 27 0.12 -6.95 10.11
C LYS A 27 0.78 -5.82 10.90
N THR A 28 0.25 -4.60 10.84
CA THR A 28 0.73 -3.45 11.63
C THR A 28 0.61 -3.71 13.12
N GLN A 29 -0.50 -4.27 13.59
CA GLN A 29 -0.70 -4.55 15.01
C GLN A 29 0.24 -5.65 15.53
N ARG A 30 0.46 -6.71 14.74
CA ARG A 30 1.33 -7.84 15.13
C ARG A 30 2.83 -7.49 15.07
N LYS A 31 3.27 -6.69 14.10
CA LYS A 31 4.69 -6.41 13.85
C LYS A 31 5.23 -5.12 14.49
N THR A 32 4.37 -4.28 15.08
CA THR A 32 4.79 -3.04 15.76
C THR A 32 4.45 -3.10 17.25
N PRO A 33 5.25 -2.46 18.13
CA PRO A 33 4.94 -2.43 19.55
C PRO A 33 3.54 -1.81 19.80
N THR A 34 2.83 -2.33 20.81
CA THR A 34 1.41 -2.00 21.07
C THR A 34 1.18 -1.16 22.32
N VAL A 35 2.09 -1.22 23.30
CA VAL A 35 1.94 -0.56 24.59
C VAL A 35 2.68 0.79 24.61
N VAL A 36 2.01 1.84 25.08
CA VAL A 36 2.58 3.17 25.33
C VAL A 36 1.93 3.78 26.57
N HIS A 37 2.75 4.38 27.45
CA HIS A 37 2.27 5.01 28.68
C HIS A 37 2.37 6.53 28.60
N LYS A 38 1.50 7.23 29.35
CA LYS A 38 1.41 8.70 29.37
C LYS A 38 2.67 9.36 29.92
N GLN A 39 3.39 8.69 30.82
CA GLN A 39 4.58 9.21 31.49
C GLN A 39 5.84 9.20 30.61
N TYR A 40 5.78 8.62 29.41
CA TYR A 40 6.94 8.56 28.52
C TYR A 40 7.28 9.94 27.94
N LYS A 41 8.58 10.18 27.70
CA LYS A 41 9.05 11.38 26.98
C LYS A 41 8.30 11.51 25.65
N ILE A 42 7.85 12.73 25.31
CA ILE A 42 7.05 13.00 24.10
C ILE A 42 7.72 12.50 22.81
N ALA A 43 9.05 12.59 22.73
CA ALA A 43 9.82 12.06 21.60
C ALA A 43 9.59 10.55 21.39
N ARG A 44 9.54 9.75 22.48
CA ARG A 44 9.26 8.31 22.40
C ARG A 44 7.82 8.04 21.94
N ILE A 45 6.86 8.83 22.41
CA ILE A 45 5.45 8.73 22.02
C ILE A 45 5.28 9.07 20.53
N ARG A 46 5.91 10.14 20.05
CA ARG A 46 5.91 10.51 18.62
C ARG A 46 6.50 9.38 17.77
N ASN A 47 7.67 8.86 18.15
CA ASN A 47 8.32 7.76 17.43
C ASN A 47 7.46 6.49 17.41
N PHE A 48 6.75 6.20 18.50
CA PHE A 48 5.83 5.07 18.57
C PHE A 48 4.71 5.16 17.52
N TYR A 49 4.04 6.30 17.42
CA TYR A 49 2.96 6.49 16.43
C TYR A 49 3.48 6.70 15.01
N LEU A 50 4.62 7.38 14.84
CA LEU A 50 5.29 7.55 13.56
C LEU A 50 5.65 6.19 12.95
N ARG A 51 6.16 5.26 13.76
CA ARG A 51 6.46 3.90 13.33
C ARG A 51 5.22 3.18 12.81
N LYS A 52 4.06 3.36 13.45
CA LYS A 52 2.80 2.73 12.98
C LYS A 52 2.33 3.30 11.65
N ILE A 53 2.38 4.61 11.47
CA ILE A 53 2.01 5.28 10.20
C ILE A 53 2.94 4.82 9.08
N LYS A 54 4.26 4.88 9.31
CA LYS A 54 5.26 4.49 8.30
C LYS A 54 5.22 3.00 7.97
N PHE A 55 5.05 2.14 8.96
CA PHE A 55 4.95 0.70 8.72
C PHE A 55 3.70 0.34 7.90
N THR A 56 2.59 1.03 8.15
CA THR A 56 1.35 0.82 7.39
C THR A 56 1.50 1.30 5.95
N GLN A 57 2.04 2.50 5.74
CA GLN A 57 2.32 3.01 4.39
C GLN A 57 3.25 2.07 3.62
N GLN A 58 4.35 1.61 4.22
CA GLN A 58 5.25 0.67 3.55
C GLN A 58 4.52 -0.63 3.17
N SER A 59 3.69 -1.18 4.06
CA SER A 59 2.95 -2.41 3.77
C SER A 59 1.94 -2.25 2.64
N PHE A 60 1.26 -1.10 2.55
CA PHE A 60 0.39 -0.77 1.41
C PHE A 60 1.21 -0.60 0.12
N HIS A 61 2.30 0.16 0.18
CA HIS A 61 3.17 0.42 -0.95
C HIS A 61 3.74 -0.88 -1.53
N ASP A 62 4.32 -1.74 -0.70
CA ASP A 62 4.92 -3.02 -1.13
C ASP A 62 3.89 -3.91 -1.83
N LYS A 63 2.67 -3.99 -1.30
CA LYS A 63 1.61 -4.82 -1.87
C LYS A 63 1.09 -4.26 -3.20
N LEU A 64 0.83 -2.95 -3.27
CA LEU A 64 0.39 -2.31 -4.51
C LEU A 64 1.48 -2.36 -5.58
N GLN A 65 2.74 -2.17 -5.17
CA GLN A 65 3.88 -2.26 -6.08
C GLN A 65 4.04 -3.68 -6.63
N ALA A 66 3.89 -4.72 -5.81
CA ALA A 66 3.93 -6.11 -6.26
C ALA A 66 2.85 -6.39 -7.32
N ILE A 67 1.61 -5.93 -7.09
CA ILE A 67 0.53 -6.05 -8.08
C ILE A 67 0.93 -5.32 -9.37
N LEU A 68 1.40 -4.08 -9.30
CA LEU A 68 1.79 -3.32 -10.49
C LEU A 68 2.94 -3.95 -11.29
N THR A 69 3.87 -4.66 -10.64
CA THR A 69 5.03 -5.28 -11.31
C THR A 69 4.73 -6.65 -11.90
N GLU A 70 3.81 -7.40 -11.29
CA GLU A 70 3.50 -8.76 -11.73
C GLU A 70 2.54 -8.79 -12.92
N PHE A 71 1.71 -7.75 -13.06
CA PHE A 71 0.81 -7.63 -14.19
C PHE A 71 1.57 -7.19 -15.45
N PRO A 72 1.44 -7.93 -16.57
CA PRO A 72 2.14 -7.61 -17.80
C PRO A 72 1.61 -6.31 -18.41
N LYS A 73 2.52 -5.45 -18.87
CA LYS A 73 2.16 -4.26 -19.65
C LYS A 73 1.80 -4.69 -21.07
N LEU A 74 0.58 -4.42 -21.49
CA LEU A 74 0.06 -4.83 -22.81
C LEU A 74 0.85 -4.24 -24.00
N GLU A 75 1.61 -3.18 -23.80
CA GLU A 75 2.44 -2.53 -24.84
C GLU A 75 3.80 -3.24 -25.05
N GLU A 76 4.29 -3.99 -24.06
CA GLU A 76 5.59 -4.70 -24.09
C GLU A 76 5.42 -6.20 -24.41
N VAL A 77 4.17 -6.65 -24.57
CA VAL A 77 3.81 -8.05 -24.84
C VAL A 77 3.68 -8.26 -26.35
N HIS A 78 4.01 -9.46 -26.83
CA HIS A 78 3.87 -9.82 -28.24
C HIS A 78 2.44 -9.54 -28.77
N PRO A 79 2.28 -8.98 -29.98
CA PRO A 79 0.98 -8.55 -30.52
C PRO A 79 -0.13 -9.60 -30.39
N PHE A 80 0.17 -10.87 -30.67
CA PHE A 80 -0.77 -11.98 -30.48
C PHE A 80 -1.41 -12.02 -29.08
N TYR A 81 -0.62 -11.90 -28.01
CA TYR A 81 -1.14 -11.93 -26.64
C TYR A 81 -1.80 -10.60 -26.27
N ALA A 82 -1.33 -9.48 -26.81
CA ALA A 82 -1.96 -8.17 -26.61
C ALA A 82 -3.37 -8.14 -27.20
N ASP A 83 -3.56 -8.68 -28.40
CA ASP A 83 -4.87 -8.79 -29.06
C ASP A 83 -5.78 -9.78 -28.33
N LEU A 84 -5.25 -10.92 -27.88
CA LEU A 84 -5.99 -11.88 -27.06
C LEU A 84 -6.48 -11.24 -25.74
N MET A 85 -5.63 -10.51 -25.04
CA MET A 85 -6.00 -9.80 -23.81
C MET A 85 -7.02 -8.69 -24.08
N ASN A 86 -6.93 -8.02 -25.23
CA ASN A 86 -7.90 -7.01 -25.63
C ASN A 86 -9.31 -7.61 -25.81
N VAL A 87 -9.40 -8.77 -26.46
CA VAL A 87 -10.69 -9.48 -26.65
C VAL A 87 -11.25 -10.01 -25.33
N LEU A 88 -10.41 -10.53 -24.44
CA LEU A 88 -10.87 -11.16 -23.19
C LEU A 88 -11.17 -10.17 -22.05
N TYR A 89 -10.38 -9.11 -21.91
CA TYR A 89 -10.37 -8.27 -20.69
C TYR A 89 -10.59 -6.78 -20.94
N ASP A 90 -10.77 -6.37 -22.20
CA ASP A 90 -10.74 -4.96 -22.64
C ASP A 90 -9.45 -4.24 -22.21
N LYS A 91 -8.61 -3.90 -23.20
CA LYS A 91 -7.35 -3.19 -22.99
C LYS A 91 -7.54 -1.87 -22.22
N ASN A 92 -8.64 -1.16 -22.44
CA ASN A 92 -8.90 0.12 -21.80
C ASN A 92 -9.19 -0.05 -20.31
N HIS A 93 -10.10 -0.97 -19.98
CA HIS A 93 -10.41 -1.28 -18.59
C HIS A 93 -9.18 -1.75 -17.81
N TYR A 94 -8.38 -2.63 -18.40
CA TYR A 94 -7.13 -3.11 -17.81
C TYR A 94 -6.13 -1.98 -17.50
N LYS A 95 -5.88 -1.09 -18.48
CA LYS A 95 -4.93 0.02 -18.31
C LYS A 95 -5.44 1.05 -17.29
N LEU A 96 -6.75 1.34 -17.28
CA LEU A 96 -7.36 2.24 -16.31
C LEU A 96 -7.26 1.70 -14.89
N ALA A 97 -7.53 0.41 -14.68
CA ALA A 97 -7.44 -0.23 -13.37
C ALA A 97 -6.01 -0.17 -12.80
N LEU A 98 -5.00 -0.53 -13.60
CA LEU A 98 -3.59 -0.40 -13.18
C LEU A 98 -3.17 1.05 -12.93
N GLY A 99 -3.69 1.99 -13.74
CA GLY A 99 -3.50 3.43 -13.54
C GLY A 99 -4.05 3.91 -12.20
N GLN A 100 -5.28 3.50 -11.85
CA GLN A 100 -5.91 3.82 -10.56
C GLN A 100 -5.12 3.26 -9.38
N LEU A 101 -4.61 2.03 -9.47
CA LEU A 101 -3.75 1.44 -8.42
C LEU A 101 -2.46 2.24 -8.22
N ASN A 102 -1.84 2.72 -9.30
CA ASN A 102 -0.64 3.54 -9.21
C ASN A 102 -0.93 4.92 -8.58
N ILE A 103 -2.07 5.53 -8.91
CA ILE A 103 -2.53 6.78 -8.26
C ILE A 103 -2.79 6.54 -6.77
N ALA A 104 -3.50 5.47 -6.41
CA ALA A 104 -3.76 5.10 -5.02
C ALA A 104 -2.47 4.92 -4.21
N LYS A 105 -1.47 4.23 -4.77
CA LYS A 105 -0.13 4.09 -4.17
C LYS A 105 0.49 5.45 -3.84
N ASN A 106 0.47 6.38 -4.80
CA ASN A 106 1.04 7.71 -4.63
C ASN A 106 0.26 8.55 -3.60
N LEU A 107 -1.07 8.42 -3.57
CA LEU A 107 -1.92 9.09 -2.57
C LEU A 107 -1.58 8.62 -1.15
N ILE A 108 -1.43 7.31 -0.93
CA ILE A 108 -1.05 6.74 0.36
C ILE A 108 0.31 7.27 0.82
N ASP A 109 1.28 7.36 -0.08
CA ASP A 109 2.61 7.88 0.22
C ASP A 109 2.57 9.37 0.63
N ASN A 110 1.72 10.16 -0.03
CA ASN A 110 1.54 11.58 0.29
C ASN A 110 0.85 11.77 1.64
N VAL A 111 -0.25 11.05 1.90
CA VAL A 111 -0.96 11.08 3.19
C VAL A 111 0.00 10.73 4.34
N SER A 112 0.81 9.67 4.18
CA SER A 112 1.82 9.29 5.16
C SER A 112 2.88 10.37 5.42
N LYS A 113 3.34 11.07 4.36
CA LYS A 113 4.32 12.17 4.50
C LYS A 113 3.73 13.34 5.27
N ASP A 114 2.49 13.72 5.00
CA ASP A 114 1.85 14.86 5.66
C ASP A 114 1.56 14.57 7.13
N TYR A 115 0.99 13.40 7.45
CA TYR A 115 0.77 13.01 8.85
C TYR A 115 2.08 12.79 9.62
N ALA A 116 3.14 12.32 8.97
CA ALA A 116 4.47 12.24 9.57
C ALA A 116 5.04 13.63 9.89
N ARG A 117 4.78 14.64 9.04
CA ARG A 117 5.17 16.03 9.29
C ARG A 117 4.39 16.60 10.48
N MET A 118 3.08 16.38 10.53
CA MET A 118 2.22 16.84 11.64
C MET A 118 2.60 16.19 12.98
N MET A 119 3.00 14.91 12.98
CA MET A 119 3.40 14.17 14.18
C MET A 119 4.62 14.80 14.89
N LYS A 120 5.50 15.50 14.16
CA LYS A 120 6.67 16.18 14.73
C LYS A 120 6.29 17.26 15.73
N PHE A 121 5.12 17.89 15.57
CA PHE A 121 4.64 19.00 16.39
C PHE A 121 3.60 18.58 17.44
N ALA A 122 3.27 17.29 17.54
CA ALA A 122 2.28 16.82 18.49
C ALA A 122 2.84 16.87 19.94
N ASP A 123 2.11 17.51 20.84
CA ASP A 123 2.51 17.83 22.22
C ASP A 123 2.02 16.81 23.26
N SER A 124 0.97 16.06 22.96
CA SER A 124 0.31 15.14 23.90
C SER A 124 0.10 13.74 23.33
N LEU A 125 -0.02 12.74 24.22
CA LEU A 125 -0.39 11.37 23.85
C LEU A 125 -1.71 11.32 23.09
N TYR A 126 -2.68 12.13 23.51
CA TYR A 126 -4.01 12.20 22.89
C TYR A 126 -3.91 12.71 21.45
N ARG A 127 -3.21 13.83 21.23
CA ARG A 127 -3.02 14.40 19.89
C ARG A 127 -2.30 13.42 18.96
N CYS A 128 -1.23 12.75 19.43
CA CYS A 128 -0.55 11.72 18.66
C CYS A 128 -1.48 10.55 18.30
N LYS A 129 -2.36 10.11 19.23
CA LYS A 129 -3.34 9.04 18.98
C LYS A 129 -4.37 9.46 17.93
N CYS A 130 -4.87 10.69 17.99
CA CYS A 130 -5.81 11.24 17.01
C CYS A 130 -5.18 11.32 15.62
N LEU A 131 -3.97 11.86 15.51
CA LEU A 131 -3.22 11.91 14.24
C LEU A 131 -3.00 10.51 13.67
N LYS A 132 -2.66 9.51 14.50
CA LYS A 132 -2.56 8.13 14.03
C LYS A 132 -3.89 7.59 13.51
N ARG A 133 -5.01 7.86 14.20
CA ARG A 133 -6.33 7.39 13.74
C ARG A 133 -6.71 8.04 12.41
N ALA A 134 -6.51 9.34 12.26
CA ALA A 134 -6.80 10.07 11.03
C ALA A 134 -5.88 9.68 9.86
N ALA A 135 -4.66 9.21 10.14
CA ALA A 135 -3.75 8.72 9.10
C ALA A 135 -4.04 7.29 8.61
N LEU A 136 -4.78 6.50 9.39
CA LEU A 136 -5.06 5.09 9.10
C LEU A 136 -6.53 4.81 8.75
N GLY A 137 -7.43 5.75 9.03
CA GLY A 137 -8.83 5.73 8.61
C GLY A 137 -8.96 6.53 7.33
#